data_AF-A0A496VSS1-F1
#
_entry.id   AF-A0A496VSS1-F1
#
_cell.length_a   1.000
_cell.length_b   1.000
_cell.length_c   1.000
_cell.angle_alpha   90.00
_cell.angle_beta   90.00
_cell.angle_gamma   90.00
#
_symmetry.space_group_name_H-M   'P 1'
#
loop_
_entity.id
_entity.type
_entity.pdbx_description
1 polymer ?
#
loop_
_entity_poly.entity_id
_entity_poly.type
_entity_poly.pdbx_seq_one_letter_code
_entity_poly.pdbx_strand_id
1 'polypeptide(L)'
;MKILPINLDDLIYALAVESVRLEFKKTYSEPTLEQIIHTICAFANDFHNLNGGYIVIGIEEQNGLPILPSVGLDSQNIDKIQQKIRGNCSRIAPKYLPIISPEIYQGKQILVIWVPASDIRPHNAPIKWQKGKQERAYYVRIGSETIEAKDDIFTQLMQMTAKVPFDDRRNLTASLDDLSPALVRHFLANINCDLVAPNIDMQAIDLYRKLRIIYKVNGHEVPKNVALLFFANQPEYFLQGARIEVVQFGDEAGGDLIEEKIFRGPLHTQLTQVLDYLNAFNTTLIKKVPNQAEAQKMVAFPFKIVLFAHPQYIVIQALRESGHLWAVGERQRAILNLEMAAKNVPDSGVLIAQLIEYKGYLENLSAAEQLFTTSSSDLAITDKHLPFIAIAKIFLDHNQTKKASEILANVPSFIKGDDLMELAVLKKRLKEAQESKI
;
A
#
# COMPACT_ATOMS: atom_id res chain seq x y z
N MET A 1 25.56 1.04 9.23
CA MET A 1 25.38 2.28 8.46
C MET A 1 24.04 2.18 7.79
N LYS A 2 23.09 3.08 8.07
CA LYS A 2 21.75 3.01 7.48
C LYS A 2 21.83 3.49 6.02
N ILE A 3 21.32 2.66 5.11
CA ILE A 3 21.45 2.89 3.66
C ILE A 3 20.11 2.89 2.94
N LEU A 4 19.04 2.45 3.59
CA LEU A 4 17.71 2.36 3.00
C LEU A 4 16.97 3.70 3.12
N PRO A 5 16.36 4.20 2.04
CA PRO A 5 15.58 5.44 2.05
C PRO A 5 14.12 5.22 2.48
N ILE A 6 13.87 4.33 3.45
CA ILE A 6 12.53 3.97 3.91
C ILE A 6 12.55 3.65 5.40
N ASN A 7 11.44 3.93 6.10
CA ASN A 7 11.24 3.51 7.48
C ASN A 7 10.96 1.99 7.53
N LEU A 8 11.58 1.28 8.49
CA LEU A 8 11.47 -0.18 8.56
C LEU A 8 10.10 -0.66 9.02
N ASP A 9 9.44 0.06 9.95
CA ASP A 9 8.08 -0.25 10.37
C ASP A 9 7.15 -0.10 9.16
N ASP A 10 7.20 1.04 8.47
CA ASP A 10 6.36 1.29 7.30
C ASP A 10 6.59 0.28 6.16
N LEU A 11 7.83 -0.19 5.98
CA LEU A 11 8.16 -1.23 5.02
C LEU A 11 7.56 -2.58 5.42
N ILE A 12 7.78 -3.02 6.67
CA ILE A 12 7.35 -4.34 7.14
C ILE A 12 5.83 -4.43 7.19
N TYR A 13 5.15 -3.37 7.62
CA TYR A 13 3.68 -3.30 7.67
C TYR A 13 3.01 -2.95 6.33
N ALA A 14 3.77 -2.88 5.23
CA ALA A 14 3.27 -2.54 3.90
C ALA A 14 2.49 -1.21 3.85
N LEU A 15 2.93 -0.22 4.64
CA LEU A 15 2.32 1.12 4.68
C LEU A 15 2.90 2.02 3.58
N ALA A 16 4.21 1.92 3.34
CA ALA A 16 4.89 2.77 2.36
C ALA A 16 4.99 2.14 0.96
N VAL A 17 4.77 0.82 0.84
CA VAL A 17 4.87 0.08 -0.43
C VAL A 17 3.79 -0.98 -0.53
N GLU A 18 3.36 -1.26 -1.76
CA GLU A 18 2.36 -2.28 -2.05
C GLU A 18 2.84 -3.69 -1.65
N SER A 19 1.94 -4.53 -1.14
CA SER A 19 2.21 -5.91 -0.69
C SER A 19 2.90 -6.77 -1.75
N VAL A 20 2.52 -6.63 -3.01
CA VAL A 20 3.13 -7.28 -4.19
C VAL A 20 4.64 -7.01 -4.32
N ARG A 21 5.12 -5.89 -3.77
CA ARG A 21 6.53 -5.47 -3.79
C ARG A 21 7.32 -5.99 -2.60
N LEU A 22 6.68 -6.75 -1.71
CA LEU A 22 7.30 -7.36 -0.53
C LEU A 22 7.40 -8.87 -0.71
N GLU A 23 8.48 -9.43 -0.19
CA GLU A 23 8.69 -10.87 -0.06
C GLU A 23 9.34 -11.12 1.30
N PHE A 24 8.77 -12.01 2.09
CA PHE A 24 9.30 -12.34 3.41
C PHE A 24 9.87 -13.76 3.43
N LYS A 25 11.05 -13.92 4.03
CA LYS A 25 11.67 -15.24 4.22
C LYS A 25 12.04 -15.43 5.69
N LYS A 26 11.48 -16.48 6.31
CA LYS A 26 11.72 -16.81 7.72
C LYS A 26 13.21 -16.93 8.05
N THR A 27 13.96 -17.66 7.23
CA THR A 27 15.39 -17.92 7.43
C THR A 27 16.13 -17.99 6.10
N TYR A 28 17.46 -17.95 6.15
CA TYR A 28 18.30 -18.25 5.01
C TYR A 28 18.64 -19.76 4.94
N SER A 29 18.53 -20.33 3.73
CA SER A 29 18.94 -21.69 3.38
C SER A 29 19.31 -21.77 1.89
N GLU A 30 19.91 -22.87 1.42
CA GLU A 30 20.24 -23.03 -0.02
C GLU A 30 18.98 -23.02 -0.93
N PRO A 31 17.88 -23.74 -0.62
CA PRO A 31 16.63 -23.60 -1.37
C PRO A 31 16.07 -22.17 -1.35
N THR A 32 16.19 -21.47 -0.21
CA THR A 32 15.74 -20.08 -0.08
C THR A 32 16.59 -19.14 -0.92
N LEU A 33 17.89 -19.39 -1.07
CA LEU A 33 18.77 -18.59 -1.91
C LEU A 33 18.33 -18.62 -3.38
N GLU A 34 17.96 -19.79 -3.89
CA GLU A 34 17.41 -19.92 -5.25
C GLU A 34 16.16 -19.06 -5.45
N GLN A 35 15.20 -19.17 -4.52
CA GLN A 35 14.00 -18.34 -4.51
C GLN A 35 14.31 -16.84 -4.43
N ILE A 36 15.25 -16.44 -3.58
CA ILE A 36 15.68 -15.04 -3.43
C ILE A 36 16.22 -14.50 -4.76
N ILE A 37 17.04 -15.28 -5.48
CA ILE A 37 17.59 -14.85 -6.77
C ILE A 37 16.50 -14.74 -7.85
N HIS A 38 15.54 -15.67 -7.89
CA HIS A 38 14.38 -15.55 -8.78
C HIS A 38 13.56 -14.30 -8.46
N THR A 39 13.29 -14.03 -7.18
CA THR A 39 12.55 -12.83 -6.76
C THR A 39 13.33 -11.55 -7.04
N ILE A 40 14.67 -11.54 -6.88
CA ILE A 40 15.50 -10.40 -7.31
C ILE A 40 15.37 -10.19 -8.83
N CYS A 41 15.40 -11.26 -9.62
CA CYS A 41 15.21 -11.17 -11.07
C CYS A 41 13.83 -10.61 -11.43
N ALA A 42 12.77 -11.05 -10.73
CA ALA A 42 11.40 -10.58 -10.94
C ALA A 42 11.21 -9.11 -10.59
N PHE A 43 11.70 -8.66 -9.43
CA PHE A 43 11.64 -7.25 -9.03
C PHE A 43 12.50 -6.36 -9.93
N ALA A 44 13.66 -6.83 -10.40
CA ALA A 44 14.48 -6.09 -11.36
C ALA A 44 13.77 -5.90 -12.72
N ASN A 45 12.95 -6.87 -13.13
CA ASN A 45 12.15 -6.81 -14.36
C ASN A 45 10.95 -5.85 -14.25
N ASP A 46 10.44 -5.66 -13.04
CA ASP A 46 9.41 -4.66 -12.71
C ASP A 46 8.20 -4.69 -13.68
N PHE A 47 7.60 -5.86 -13.82
CA PHE A 47 6.54 -6.14 -14.80
C PHE A 47 5.29 -5.26 -14.65
N HIS A 48 5.04 -4.71 -13.46
CA HIS A 48 3.93 -3.80 -13.21
C HIS A 48 4.33 -2.32 -13.14
N ASN A 49 5.60 -1.99 -13.46
CA ASN A 49 6.17 -0.65 -13.30
C ASN A 49 5.94 -0.07 -11.89
N LEU A 50 6.16 -0.89 -10.86
CA LEU A 50 6.04 -0.50 -9.45
C LEU A 50 7.38 -0.04 -8.86
N ASN A 51 8.41 0.12 -9.70
CA ASN A 51 9.75 0.50 -9.30
C ASN A 51 10.43 -0.55 -8.40
N GLY A 52 10.25 -1.83 -8.73
CA GLY A 52 10.87 -2.97 -8.05
C GLY A 52 10.27 -3.28 -6.68
N GLY A 53 11.06 -3.84 -5.76
CA GLY A 53 10.57 -4.33 -4.47
C GLY A 53 11.63 -4.59 -3.42
N TYR A 54 11.22 -5.24 -2.33
CA TYR A 54 12.02 -5.53 -1.15
C TYR A 54 11.84 -6.99 -0.74
N ILE A 55 12.94 -7.62 -0.34
CA ILE A 55 12.94 -8.96 0.26
C ILE A 55 13.44 -8.82 1.69
N VAL A 56 12.66 -9.26 2.66
CA VAL A 56 13.03 -9.20 4.08
C VAL A 56 13.25 -10.62 4.62
N ILE A 57 14.49 -10.91 5.01
CA ILE A 57 14.88 -12.19 5.58
C ILE A 57 14.98 -12.07 7.11
N GLY A 58 14.41 -13.03 7.83
CA GLY A 58 14.28 -13.03 9.29
C GLY A 58 12.84 -12.81 9.78
N ILE A 59 11.90 -12.63 8.86
CA ILE A 59 10.47 -12.49 9.13
C ILE A 59 9.74 -13.60 8.38
N GLU A 60 8.90 -14.35 9.08
CA GLU A 60 8.11 -15.41 8.48
C GLU A 60 6.94 -14.81 7.69
N GLU A 61 6.57 -15.47 6.60
CA GLU A 61 5.44 -15.07 5.78
C GLU A 61 4.31 -16.08 5.94
N GLN A 62 3.09 -15.58 6.04
CA GLN A 62 1.90 -16.37 5.80
C GLN A 62 0.98 -15.60 4.86
N ASN A 63 0.81 -16.11 3.64
CA ASN A 63 -0.07 -15.53 2.62
C ASN A 63 0.29 -14.09 2.21
N GLY A 64 1.56 -13.78 1.96
CA GLY A 64 2.01 -12.43 1.59
C GLY A 64 2.24 -11.49 2.78
N LEU A 65 1.95 -11.95 4.00
CA LEU A 65 1.91 -11.09 5.19
C LEU A 65 2.98 -11.48 6.21
N PRO A 66 3.61 -10.51 6.88
CA PRO A 66 4.62 -10.78 7.88
C PRO A 66 3.99 -11.34 9.16
N ILE A 67 4.54 -12.44 9.66
CA ILE A 67 4.23 -12.96 10.99
C ILE A 67 5.21 -12.34 11.97
N LEU A 68 4.67 -11.66 12.98
CA LEU A 68 5.42 -11.04 14.08
C LEU A 68 5.14 -11.74 15.41
N PRO A 69 6.09 -11.75 16.37
CA PRO A 69 7.40 -11.10 16.33
C PRO A 69 8.38 -11.76 15.36
N SER A 70 9.35 -10.99 14.86
CA SER A 70 10.34 -11.50 13.90
C SER A 70 11.15 -12.67 14.49
N VAL A 71 11.42 -13.69 13.66
CA VAL A 71 12.24 -14.84 14.05
C VAL A 71 13.70 -14.43 14.20
N GLY A 72 14.13 -13.50 13.34
CA GLY A 72 15.50 -13.00 13.28
C GLY A 72 16.47 -13.98 12.65
N LEU A 73 17.70 -13.51 12.49
CA LEU A 73 18.83 -14.21 11.91
C LEU A 73 20.00 -14.35 12.89
N ASP A 74 19.75 -14.15 14.19
CA ASP A 74 20.78 -14.14 15.24
C ASP A 74 21.62 -15.43 15.28
N SER A 75 21.06 -16.56 14.84
CA SER A 75 21.74 -17.86 14.77
C SER A 75 22.58 -18.07 13.51
N GLN A 76 22.55 -17.12 12.57
CA GLN A 76 23.22 -17.23 11.26
C GLN A 76 24.26 -16.13 11.06
N ASN A 77 25.29 -16.44 10.28
CA ASN A 77 26.31 -15.46 9.93
C ASN A 77 25.81 -14.54 8.79
N ILE A 78 25.39 -13.32 9.14
CA ILE A 78 24.87 -12.32 8.20
C ILE A 78 25.87 -12.00 7.08
N ASP A 79 27.16 -11.86 7.39
CA ASP A 79 28.18 -11.53 6.39
C ASP A 79 28.32 -12.64 5.34
N LYS A 80 28.25 -13.90 5.77
CA LYS A 80 28.26 -15.06 4.87
C LYS A 80 27.01 -15.08 3.98
N ILE A 81 25.84 -14.73 4.52
CA ILE A 81 24.60 -14.62 3.75
C ILE A 81 24.74 -13.54 2.68
N GLN A 82 25.21 -12.34 3.06
CA GLN A 82 25.43 -11.23 2.14
C GLN A 82 26.40 -11.61 1.01
N GLN A 83 27.53 -12.24 1.33
CA GLN A 83 28.50 -12.70 0.34
C GLN A 83 27.90 -13.72 -0.63
N LYS A 84 27.12 -14.68 -0.11
CA LYS A 84 26.45 -15.69 -0.94
C LYS A 84 25.42 -15.04 -1.88
N ILE A 85 24.56 -14.16 -1.38
CA ILE A 85 23.55 -13.48 -2.20
C ILE A 85 24.24 -12.65 -3.30
N ARG A 86 25.22 -11.81 -2.95
CA ARG A 86 25.98 -11.01 -3.93
C ARG A 86 26.68 -11.88 -4.97
N GLY A 87 27.33 -12.96 -4.53
CA GLY A 87 28.01 -13.90 -5.42
C GLY A 87 27.07 -14.64 -6.37
N ASN A 88 25.81 -14.86 -5.99
CA ASN A 88 24.82 -15.50 -6.85
C ASN A 88 24.08 -14.51 -7.76
N CYS A 89 24.01 -13.23 -7.40
CA CYS A 89 23.43 -12.18 -8.27
C CYS A 89 24.20 -12.04 -9.59
N SER A 90 25.48 -12.42 -9.66
CA SER A 90 26.24 -12.45 -10.92
C SER A 90 25.70 -13.46 -11.94
N ARG A 91 24.79 -14.35 -11.54
CA ARG A 91 24.12 -15.32 -12.42
C ARG A 91 22.92 -14.73 -13.12
N ILE A 92 22.43 -13.57 -12.69
CA ILE A 92 21.39 -12.80 -13.38
C ILE A 92 22.03 -12.15 -14.62
N ALA A 93 21.35 -12.24 -15.78
CA ALA A 93 21.81 -11.66 -17.03
C ALA A 93 20.67 -10.83 -17.68
N PRO A 94 20.91 -9.56 -18.04
CA PRO A 94 22.11 -8.75 -17.78
C PRO A 94 22.47 -8.68 -16.29
N LYS A 95 23.74 -8.37 -15.98
CA LYS A 95 24.21 -8.36 -14.59
C LYS A 95 23.41 -7.36 -13.76
N TYR A 96 22.90 -7.80 -12.61
CA TYR A 96 22.13 -6.98 -11.69
C TYR A 96 22.65 -7.19 -10.26
N LEU A 97 22.70 -6.11 -9.45
CA LEU A 97 23.10 -6.17 -8.05
C LEU A 97 22.11 -5.37 -7.20
N PRO A 98 21.43 -6.01 -6.21
CA PRO A 98 20.54 -5.31 -5.29
C PRO A 98 21.33 -4.62 -4.17
N ILE A 99 20.64 -3.76 -3.41
CA ILE A 99 21.15 -3.14 -2.20
C ILE A 99 20.78 -4.05 -1.02
N ILE A 100 21.79 -4.50 -0.28
CA ILE A 100 21.60 -5.40 0.87
C ILE A 100 21.96 -4.65 2.15
N SER A 101 20.99 -4.52 3.05
CA SER A 101 21.11 -3.81 4.33
C SER A 101 20.81 -4.75 5.50
N PRO A 102 21.79 -5.08 6.34
CA PRO A 102 21.56 -5.68 7.65
C PRO A 102 20.89 -4.66 8.58
N GLU A 103 19.76 -5.04 9.18
CA GLU A 103 18.99 -4.16 10.07
C GLU A 103 18.68 -4.86 11.39
N ILE A 104 18.38 -4.07 12.42
CA ILE A 104 17.89 -4.56 13.71
C ILE A 104 16.42 -4.15 13.84
N TYR A 105 15.54 -5.13 13.96
CA TYR A 105 14.10 -4.92 14.10
C TYR A 105 13.58 -5.69 15.31
N GLN A 106 12.88 -5.02 16.23
CA GLN A 106 12.40 -5.63 17.49
C GLN A 106 13.49 -6.38 18.28
N GLY A 107 14.73 -5.86 18.28
CA GLY A 107 15.88 -6.47 18.95
C GLY A 107 16.48 -7.70 18.25
N LYS A 108 15.99 -8.04 17.05
CA LYS A 108 16.44 -9.18 16.23
C LYS A 108 17.17 -8.71 14.99
N GLN A 109 18.20 -9.44 14.57
CA GLN A 109 18.87 -9.16 13.30
C GLN A 109 18.01 -9.63 12.13
N ILE A 110 17.79 -8.76 11.14
CA ILE A 110 17.12 -9.08 9.87
C ILE A 110 17.99 -8.62 8.70
N LEU A 111 17.69 -9.13 7.50
CA LEU A 111 18.35 -8.71 6.27
C LEU A 111 17.32 -8.17 5.28
N VAL A 112 17.43 -6.89 4.93
CA VAL A 112 16.57 -6.26 3.92
C VAL A 112 17.34 -6.15 2.61
N ILE A 113 16.77 -6.69 1.55
CA ILE A 113 17.30 -6.62 0.18
C ILE A 113 16.38 -5.70 -0.61
N TRP A 114 16.84 -4.49 -0.90
CA TRP A 114 16.13 -3.57 -1.78
C TRP A 114 16.55 -3.84 -3.24
N VAL A 115 15.55 -4.19 -4.06
CA VAL A 115 15.68 -4.57 -5.46
C VAL A 115 14.94 -3.55 -6.32
N PRO A 116 15.54 -2.40 -6.62
CA PRO A 116 14.85 -1.42 -7.44
C PRO A 116 14.81 -1.82 -8.92
N ALA A 117 13.87 -1.25 -9.68
CA ALA A 117 13.73 -1.56 -11.10
C ALA A 117 15.04 -1.30 -11.88
N SER A 118 15.28 -2.15 -12.89
CA SER A 118 16.46 -2.07 -13.72
C SER A 118 16.20 -1.32 -15.03
N ASP A 119 17.11 -0.42 -15.37
CA ASP A 119 17.11 0.32 -16.64
C ASP A 119 17.47 -0.55 -17.85
N ILE A 120 18.03 -1.75 -17.64
CA ILE A 120 18.49 -2.67 -18.70
C ILE A 120 17.70 -3.98 -18.73
N ARG A 121 16.45 -3.93 -18.26
CA ARG A 121 15.48 -5.02 -18.39
C ARG A 121 15.32 -5.45 -19.86
N PRO A 122 15.05 -6.74 -20.15
CA PRO A 122 14.69 -7.78 -19.19
C PRO A 122 15.90 -8.61 -18.74
N HIS A 123 15.86 -9.01 -17.48
CA HIS A 123 16.78 -9.93 -16.81
C HIS A 123 16.22 -11.35 -16.80
N ASN A 124 17.11 -12.32 -16.93
CA ASN A 124 16.83 -13.73 -16.73
C ASN A 124 17.80 -14.33 -15.70
N ALA A 125 17.39 -15.42 -15.08
CA ALA A 125 18.17 -16.16 -14.09
C ALA A 125 18.11 -17.68 -14.38
N PRO A 126 19.05 -18.49 -13.86
CA PRO A 126 19.00 -19.94 -13.99
C PRO A 126 17.74 -20.54 -13.37
N ILE A 127 17.14 -21.54 -14.01
CA ILE A 127 15.95 -22.24 -13.48
C ILE A 127 16.30 -23.07 -12.24
N LYS A 128 17.45 -23.75 -12.26
CA LYS A 128 17.98 -24.55 -11.16
C LYS A 128 19.49 -24.42 -11.03
N TRP A 129 20.01 -24.65 -9.83
CA TRP A 129 21.43 -24.56 -9.51
C TRP A 129 22.12 -25.88 -9.87
N GLN A 130 22.72 -25.95 -11.07
CA GLN A 130 23.45 -27.13 -11.55
C GLN A 130 24.84 -26.77 -12.09
N LYS A 131 25.81 -27.69 -12.01
CA LYS A 131 27.12 -27.51 -12.66
C LYS A 131 26.96 -27.73 -14.16
N GLY A 132 27.29 -26.73 -14.99
CA GLY A 132 27.26 -26.82 -16.46
C GLY A 132 26.44 -25.72 -17.12
N LYS A 133 26.00 -25.96 -18.37
CA LYS A 133 25.12 -25.04 -19.11
C LYS A 133 23.74 -25.07 -18.45
N GLN A 134 23.40 -23.99 -17.78
CA GLN A 134 22.12 -23.85 -17.08
C GLN A 134 21.06 -23.32 -18.03
N GLU A 135 19.88 -23.95 -18.01
CA GLU A 135 18.68 -23.37 -18.61
C GLU A 135 18.30 -22.11 -17.83
N ARG A 136 17.86 -21.08 -18.55
CA ARG A 136 17.61 -19.74 -18.01
C ARG A 136 16.20 -19.34 -18.36
N ALA A 137 15.54 -18.68 -17.42
CA ALA A 137 14.20 -18.15 -17.63
C ALA A 137 14.07 -16.72 -17.13
N TYR A 138 13.05 -16.04 -17.65
CA TYR A 138 12.65 -14.73 -17.20
C TYR A 138 11.66 -14.90 -16.07
N TYR A 139 11.79 -14.08 -15.03
CA TYR A 139 10.90 -14.12 -13.87
C TYR A 139 10.14 -12.80 -13.78
N VAL A 140 8.88 -12.88 -13.38
CA VAL A 140 8.03 -11.72 -13.08
C VAL A 140 7.27 -11.96 -11.79
N ARG A 141 6.80 -10.87 -11.19
CA ARG A 141 5.99 -10.90 -9.98
C ARG A 141 4.52 -10.75 -10.38
N ILE A 142 3.68 -11.71 -10.02
CA ILE A 142 2.22 -11.64 -10.18
C ILE A 142 1.60 -11.91 -8.81
N GLY A 143 0.90 -10.91 -8.25
CA GLY A 143 0.50 -10.95 -6.85
C GLY A 143 1.72 -11.11 -5.93
N SER A 144 1.62 -11.97 -4.92
CA SER A 144 2.73 -12.28 -4.00
C SER A 144 3.64 -13.41 -4.51
N GLU A 145 3.54 -13.79 -5.78
CA GLU A 145 4.28 -14.94 -6.31
C GLU A 145 5.27 -14.55 -7.42
N THR A 146 6.45 -15.16 -7.37
CA THR A 146 7.45 -15.07 -8.42
C THR A 146 7.25 -16.24 -9.37
N ILE A 147 6.89 -15.94 -10.61
CA ILE A 147 6.61 -16.94 -11.63
C ILE A 147 7.55 -16.81 -12.82
N GLU A 148 7.70 -17.91 -13.56
CA GLU A 148 8.38 -17.92 -14.84
C GLU A 148 7.51 -17.23 -15.91
N ALA A 149 8.06 -16.25 -16.61
CA ALA A 149 7.39 -15.57 -17.70
C ALA A 149 7.40 -16.46 -18.96
N LYS A 150 6.27 -17.06 -19.26
CA LYS A 150 6.01 -17.86 -20.47
C LYS A 150 4.94 -17.20 -21.34
N ASP A 151 4.88 -17.60 -22.61
CA ASP A 151 3.81 -17.25 -23.55
C ASP A 151 3.48 -15.74 -23.59
N ASP A 152 2.25 -15.36 -23.25
CA ASP A 152 1.78 -13.98 -23.28
C ASP A 152 2.53 -13.09 -22.28
N ILE A 153 2.87 -13.61 -21.10
CA ILE A 153 3.60 -12.87 -20.07
C ILE A 153 5.01 -12.53 -20.57
N PHE A 154 5.65 -13.49 -21.24
CA PHE A 154 6.94 -13.26 -21.87
C PHE A 154 6.85 -12.18 -22.95
N THR A 155 5.84 -12.26 -23.82
CA THR A 155 5.62 -11.28 -24.89
C THR A 155 5.40 -9.87 -24.33
N GLN A 156 4.56 -9.74 -23.29
CA GLN A 156 4.31 -8.47 -22.61
C GLN A 156 5.58 -7.93 -21.95
N LEU A 157 6.33 -8.78 -21.25
CA LEU A 157 7.59 -8.38 -20.63
C LEU A 157 8.55 -7.81 -21.67
N MET A 158 8.69 -8.46 -22.83
CA MET A 158 9.53 -7.96 -23.92
C MET A 158 9.06 -6.60 -24.44
N GLN A 159 7.76 -6.38 -24.58
CA GLN A 159 7.21 -5.09 -25.04
C GLN A 159 7.46 -3.94 -24.05
N MET A 160 7.44 -4.23 -22.74
CA MET A 160 7.67 -3.22 -21.69
C MET A 160 9.10 -2.70 -21.64
N THR A 161 10.07 -3.50 -22.10
CA THR A 161 11.50 -3.19 -22.00
C THR A 161 11.92 -1.99 -22.84
N ALA A 162 11.10 -1.60 -23.82
CA ALA A 162 11.35 -0.44 -24.67
C ALA A 162 11.03 0.92 -24.01
N LYS A 163 10.41 0.96 -22.82
CA LYS A 163 9.91 2.20 -22.22
C LYS A 163 10.40 2.38 -20.78
N VAL A 164 11.22 3.41 -20.56
CA VAL A 164 11.50 3.93 -19.21
C VAL A 164 10.29 4.75 -18.75
N PRO A 165 9.71 4.46 -17.56
CA PRO A 165 8.62 5.25 -16.96
C PRO A 165 8.96 6.73 -16.89
N PHE A 166 7.95 7.61 -16.97
CA PHE A 166 8.18 9.05 -17.10
C PHE A 166 8.94 9.64 -15.92
N ASP A 167 8.58 9.25 -14.71
CA ASP A 167 9.15 9.63 -13.43
C ASP A 167 10.62 9.19 -13.29
N ASP A 168 10.97 8.02 -13.83
CA ASP A 168 12.33 7.48 -13.82
C ASP A 168 13.25 8.02 -14.92
N ARG A 169 12.72 8.76 -15.90
CA ARG A 169 13.52 9.37 -16.96
C ARG A 169 14.45 10.44 -16.41
N ARG A 170 15.63 10.51 -17.03
CA ARG A 170 16.66 11.52 -16.78
C ARG A 170 16.23 12.83 -17.42
N ASN A 171 16.35 13.92 -16.70
CA ASN A 171 16.10 15.25 -17.23
C ASN A 171 17.44 15.89 -17.61
N LEU A 172 17.75 15.94 -18.92
CA LEU A 172 19.02 16.47 -19.41
C LEU A 172 19.05 18.01 -19.47
N THR A 173 17.91 18.66 -19.30
CA THR A 173 17.79 20.12 -19.29
C THR A 173 17.95 20.72 -17.89
N ALA A 174 17.70 19.94 -16.84
CA ALA A 174 17.84 20.36 -15.46
C ALA A 174 19.21 19.97 -14.87
N SER A 175 19.61 20.70 -13.84
CA SER A 175 20.82 20.52 -13.07
C SER A 175 20.50 20.06 -11.65
N LEU A 176 21.54 19.73 -10.86
CA LEU A 176 21.34 19.42 -9.45
C LEU A 176 21.05 20.66 -8.58
N ASP A 177 21.41 21.85 -9.07
CA ASP A 177 21.14 23.11 -8.37
C ASP A 177 19.64 23.46 -8.37
N ASP A 178 18.88 22.85 -9.28
CA ASP A 178 17.42 22.97 -9.34
C ASP A 178 16.71 22.15 -8.24
N LEU A 179 17.41 21.23 -7.57
CA LEU A 179 16.90 20.46 -6.45
C LEU A 179 17.20 21.15 -5.13
N SER A 180 16.18 21.37 -4.31
CA SER A 180 16.32 21.94 -2.97
C SER A 180 16.74 20.86 -1.97
N PRO A 181 17.95 20.94 -1.38
CA PRO A 181 18.37 20.01 -0.33
C PRO A 181 17.47 20.07 0.90
N ALA A 182 16.90 21.25 1.19
CA ALA A 182 15.99 21.45 2.30
C ALA A 182 14.68 20.68 2.11
N LEU A 183 14.11 20.67 0.89
CA LEU A 183 12.91 19.90 0.58
C LEU A 183 13.14 18.40 0.73
N VAL A 184 14.29 17.90 0.26
CA VAL A 184 14.66 16.48 0.40
C VAL A 184 14.77 16.09 1.87
N ARG A 185 15.49 16.89 2.68
CA ARG A 185 15.64 16.61 4.12
C ARG A 185 14.32 16.67 4.86
N HIS A 186 13.50 17.69 4.58
CA HIS A 186 12.19 17.85 5.21
C HIS A 186 11.27 16.67 4.86
N PHE A 187 11.23 16.24 3.60
CA PHE A 187 10.45 15.07 3.18
C PHE A 187 10.91 13.81 3.93
N LEU A 188 12.22 13.54 3.94
CA LEU A 188 12.78 12.38 4.64
C LEU A 188 12.53 12.41 6.15
N ALA A 189 12.57 13.59 6.77
CA ALA A 189 12.27 13.74 8.19
C ALA A 189 10.79 13.44 8.48
N ASN A 190 9.87 13.91 7.63
CA ASN A 190 8.43 13.69 7.80
C ASN A 190 8.02 12.21 7.70
N ILE A 191 8.75 11.41 6.92
CA ILE A 191 8.53 9.95 6.84
C ILE A 191 9.39 9.17 7.85
N ASN A 192 9.98 9.85 8.84
CA ASN A 192 10.88 9.25 9.85
C ASN A 192 11.99 8.39 9.22
N CYS A 193 12.55 8.86 8.10
CA CYS A 193 13.63 8.16 7.43
C CYS A 193 14.94 8.37 8.20
N ASP A 194 15.57 7.25 8.50
CA ASP A 194 16.82 7.19 9.21
C ASP A 194 18.02 7.86 8.50
N LEU A 195 17.93 8.13 7.20
CA LEU A 195 19.01 8.80 6.45
C LEU A 195 19.23 10.26 6.89
N VAL A 196 18.26 10.86 7.58
CA VAL A 196 18.30 12.26 8.04
C VAL A 196 18.08 12.38 9.55
N ALA A 197 18.38 11.32 10.31
CA ALA A 197 18.31 11.36 11.77
C ALA A 197 19.18 12.50 12.34
N PRO A 198 18.84 13.10 13.51
CA PRO A 198 19.50 14.30 14.02
C PRO A 198 21.02 14.21 14.19
N ASN A 199 21.55 13.00 14.34
CA ASN A 199 22.97 12.70 14.50
C ASN A 199 23.70 12.35 13.18
N ILE A 200 23.02 12.42 12.04
CA ILE A 200 23.58 12.08 10.73
C ILE A 200 23.73 13.35 9.89
N ASP A 201 24.98 13.75 9.71
CA ASP A 201 25.35 14.77 8.72
C ASP A 201 25.79 14.08 7.43
N MET A 202 25.01 14.26 6.36
CA MET A 202 25.23 13.65 5.06
C MET A 202 25.11 14.72 3.98
N GLN A 203 26.03 14.75 3.01
CA GLN A 203 25.93 15.71 1.92
C GLN A 203 24.70 15.44 1.04
N ALA A 204 24.12 16.51 0.47
CA ALA A 204 22.92 16.42 -0.35
C ALA A 204 23.10 15.45 -1.53
N ILE A 205 24.28 15.47 -2.17
CA ILE A 205 24.59 14.58 -3.29
C ILE A 205 24.50 13.09 -2.91
N ASP A 206 24.94 12.73 -1.70
CA ASP A 206 24.91 11.34 -1.24
C ASP A 206 23.49 10.90 -0.87
N LEU A 207 22.67 11.83 -0.34
CA LEU A 207 21.24 11.60 -0.17
C LEU A 207 20.57 11.35 -1.53
N TYR A 208 20.86 12.17 -2.54
CA TYR A 208 20.29 12.04 -3.87
C TYR A 208 20.64 10.69 -4.52
N ARG A 209 21.89 10.22 -4.35
CA ARG A 209 22.34 8.89 -4.80
C ARG A 209 21.61 7.77 -4.07
N LYS A 210 21.48 7.85 -2.75
CA LYS A 210 20.78 6.84 -1.93
C LYS A 210 19.29 6.74 -2.26
N LEU A 211 18.65 7.88 -2.53
CA LEU A 211 17.26 7.95 -3.00
C LEU A 211 17.10 7.51 -4.46
N ARG A 212 18.21 7.36 -5.21
CA ARG A 212 18.23 7.06 -6.65
C ARG A 212 17.42 8.05 -7.50
N ILE A 213 17.41 9.32 -7.08
CA ILE A 213 16.71 10.42 -7.77
C ILE A 213 17.62 11.18 -8.75
N ILE A 214 18.89 10.78 -8.86
CA ILE A 214 19.86 11.32 -9.82
C ILE A 214 20.50 10.19 -10.62
N TYR A 215 21.07 10.53 -11.77
CA TYR A 215 21.75 9.60 -12.66
C TYR A 215 23.03 10.20 -13.22
N LYS A 216 24.08 9.38 -13.40
CA LYS A 216 25.35 9.81 -13.98
C LYS A 216 25.36 9.67 -15.50
N VAL A 217 25.49 10.78 -16.22
CA VAL A 217 25.59 10.85 -17.69
C VAL A 217 26.89 11.55 -18.06
N ASN A 218 27.75 10.90 -18.86
CA ASN A 218 29.01 11.46 -19.36
C ASN A 218 29.90 12.10 -18.28
N GLY A 219 29.91 11.53 -17.07
CA GLY A 219 30.73 12.05 -15.95
C GLY A 219 30.00 13.03 -15.02
N HIS A 220 28.87 13.60 -15.43
CA HIS A 220 28.08 14.54 -14.64
C HIS A 220 26.80 13.88 -14.11
N GLU A 221 26.25 14.41 -13.02
CA GLU A 221 24.99 13.93 -12.45
C GLU A 221 23.84 14.83 -12.87
N VAL A 222 22.74 14.21 -13.29
CA VAL A 222 21.50 14.88 -13.71
C VAL A 222 20.32 14.35 -12.88
N PRO A 223 19.31 15.19 -12.60
CA PRO A 223 18.13 14.74 -11.87
C PRO A 223 17.23 13.84 -12.73
N LYS A 224 16.48 12.95 -12.07
CA LYS A 224 15.32 12.30 -12.67
C LYS A 224 14.09 13.21 -12.59
N ASN A 225 13.09 12.94 -13.41
CA ASN A 225 11.83 13.69 -13.39
C ASN A 225 11.13 13.62 -12.02
N VAL A 226 11.16 12.47 -11.34
CA VAL A 226 10.62 12.34 -9.97
C VAL A 226 11.31 13.27 -8.97
N ALA A 227 12.61 13.53 -9.15
CA ALA A 227 13.38 14.43 -8.31
C ALA A 227 12.85 15.87 -8.44
N LEU A 228 12.60 16.29 -9.69
CA LEU A 228 12.08 17.62 -9.98
C LEU A 228 10.64 17.76 -9.45
N LEU A 229 9.78 16.77 -9.68
CA LEU A 229 8.40 16.76 -9.18
C LEU A 229 8.31 16.98 -7.67
N PHE A 230 9.20 16.34 -6.89
CA PHE A 230 9.13 16.36 -5.43
C PHE A 230 10.06 17.38 -4.77
N PHE A 231 11.13 17.80 -5.43
CA PHE A 231 12.22 18.54 -4.77
C PHE A 231 12.70 19.78 -5.52
N ALA A 232 12.11 20.11 -6.67
CA ALA A 232 12.26 21.45 -7.25
C ALA A 232 11.22 22.40 -6.62
N ASN A 233 11.60 23.65 -6.34
CA ASN A 233 10.67 24.64 -5.79
C ASN A 233 9.51 24.96 -6.75
N GLN A 234 9.75 24.84 -8.06
CA GLN A 234 8.78 25.15 -9.13
C GLN A 234 8.88 24.06 -10.22
N PRO A 235 8.33 22.85 -9.99
CA PRO A 235 8.42 21.74 -10.93
C PRO A 235 7.76 22.03 -12.28
N GLU A 236 6.80 22.95 -12.32
CA GLU A 236 6.09 23.32 -13.55
C GLU A 236 6.99 23.91 -14.66
N TYR A 237 8.16 24.44 -14.31
CA TYR A 237 9.12 24.93 -15.29
C TYR A 237 9.80 23.79 -16.06
N PHE A 238 9.95 22.64 -15.42
CA PHE A 238 10.57 21.45 -16.03
C PHE A 238 9.52 20.51 -16.62
N LEU A 239 8.35 20.45 -15.99
CA LEU A 239 7.29 19.49 -16.30
C LEU A 239 5.96 20.22 -16.40
N GLN A 240 5.56 20.53 -17.64
CA GLN A 240 4.30 21.20 -17.91
C GLN A 240 3.13 20.39 -17.32
N GLY A 241 2.26 21.09 -16.58
CA GLY A 241 1.12 20.45 -15.91
C GLY A 241 1.43 19.87 -14.53
N ALA A 242 2.64 20.04 -13.98
CA ALA A 242 2.95 19.70 -12.59
C ALA A 242 2.28 20.67 -11.60
N ARG A 243 0.95 20.68 -11.57
CA ARG A 243 0.09 21.50 -10.70
C ARG A 243 -1.21 20.74 -10.41
N ILE A 244 -1.85 21.05 -9.29
CA ILE A 244 -3.19 20.56 -8.97
C ILE A 244 -4.16 21.73 -9.08
N GLU A 245 -5.29 21.51 -9.75
CA GLU A 245 -6.36 22.49 -9.91
C GLU A 245 -7.59 21.97 -9.19
N VAL A 246 -8.16 22.78 -8.29
CA VAL A 246 -9.44 22.50 -7.63
C VAL A 246 -10.46 23.45 -8.22
N VAL A 247 -11.49 22.87 -8.81
CA VAL A 247 -12.58 23.60 -9.48
C VAL A 247 -13.84 23.41 -8.67
N GLN A 248 -14.42 24.51 -8.21
CA GLN A 248 -15.67 24.55 -7.48
C GLN A 248 -16.75 25.18 -8.36
N PHE A 249 -17.86 24.46 -8.52
CA PHE A 249 -19.06 24.97 -9.18
C PHE A 249 -19.91 25.71 -8.16
N GLY A 250 -20.19 26.98 -8.42
CA GLY A 250 -20.98 27.86 -7.55
C GLY A 250 -22.49 27.77 -7.80
N ASP A 251 -22.88 27.16 -8.91
CA ASP A 251 -24.25 26.81 -9.29
C ASP A 251 -24.47 25.28 -9.27
N GLU A 252 -25.69 24.82 -9.55
CA GLU A 252 -25.94 23.40 -9.85
C GLU A 252 -25.16 22.98 -11.13
N ALA A 253 -25.40 21.79 -11.67
CA ALA A 253 -24.64 21.19 -12.78
C ALA A 253 -24.55 21.99 -14.12
N GLY A 254 -24.97 23.26 -14.17
CA GLY A 254 -24.90 24.18 -15.30
C GLY A 254 -23.49 24.72 -15.60
N GLY A 255 -22.65 24.92 -14.57
CA GLY A 255 -21.25 25.32 -14.76
C GLY A 255 -21.03 26.75 -15.24
N ASP A 256 -22.01 27.64 -15.06
CA ASP A 256 -21.93 29.05 -15.45
C ASP A 256 -21.15 29.89 -14.42
N LEU A 257 -20.99 29.38 -13.19
CA LEU A 257 -20.17 30.00 -12.14
C LEU A 257 -19.11 29.01 -11.64
N ILE A 258 -17.86 29.25 -12.01
CA ILE A 258 -16.73 28.38 -11.67
C ILE A 258 -15.70 29.19 -10.88
N GLU A 259 -15.36 28.69 -9.69
CA GLU A 259 -14.19 29.15 -8.92
C GLU A 259 -13.06 28.13 -9.09
N GLU A 260 -11.93 28.58 -9.63
CA GLU A 260 -10.74 27.76 -9.84
C GLU A 260 -9.61 28.18 -8.91
N LYS A 261 -9.01 27.21 -8.22
CA LYS A 261 -7.81 27.41 -7.41
C LYS A 261 -6.68 26.49 -7.87
N ILE A 262 -5.55 27.09 -8.20
CA ILE A 262 -4.36 26.41 -8.71
C ILE A 262 -3.30 26.31 -7.61
N PHE A 263 -2.81 25.09 -7.36
CA PHE A 263 -1.75 24.77 -6.41
C PHE A 263 -0.47 24.43 -7.15
N ARG A 264 0.64 25.04 -6.74
CA ARG A 264 1.95 24.99 -7.42
C ARG A 264 3.06 24.63 -6.44
N GLY A 265 4.24 24.33 -6.97
CA GLY A 265 5.40 23.91 -6.17
C GLY A 265 5.54 22.39 -6.11
N PRO A 266 6.31 21.82 -5.17
CA PRO A 266 6.54 20.38 -5.11
C PRO A 266 5.24 19.56 -4.98
N LEU A 267 5.16 18.40 -5.64
CA LEU A 267 3.94 17.58 -5.70
C LEU A 267 3.38 17.23 -4.32
N HIS A 268 4.23 16.80 -3.40
CA HIS A 268 3.81 16.46 -2.03
C HIS A 268 3.27 17.68 -1.28
N THR A 269 3.82 18.88 -1.52
CA THR A 269 3.35 20.14 -0.94
C THR A 269 2.02 20.56 -1.55
N GLN A 270 1.86 20.45 -2.88
CA GLN A 270 0.59 20.73 -3.55
C GLN A 270 -0.53 19.87 -2.98
N LEU A 271 -0.26 18.57 -2.77
CA LEU A 271 -1.20 17.65 -2.14
C LEU A 271 -1.60 18.15 -0.76
N THR A 272 -0.66 18.45 0.13
CA THR A 272 -0.98 19.00 1.47
C THR A 272 -1.82 20.28 1.38
N GLN A 273 -1.46 21.22 0.50
CA GLN A 273 -2.19 22.49 0.35
C GLN A 273 -3.61 22.30 -0.18
N VAL A 274 -3.81 21.39 -1.14
CA VAL A 274 -5.14 21.03 -1.65
C VAL A 274 -5.98 20.46 -0.52
N LEU A 275 -5.39 19.63 0.32
CA LEU A 275 -6.08 18.99 1.43
C LEU A 275 -6.45 20.00 2.52
N ASP A 276 -5.54 20.91 2.86
CA ASP A 276 -5.82 22.02 3.77
C ASP A 276 -6.93 22.91 3.22
N TYR A 277 -6.92 23.18 1.91
CA TYR A 277 -7.96 23.94 1.24
C TYR A 277 -9.32 23.24 1.29
N LEU A 278 -9.39 21.96 0.93
CA LEU A 278 -10.62 21.16 1.00
C LEU A 278 -11.14 21.04 2.44
N ASN A 279 -10.24 20.90 3.41
CA ASN A 279 -10.57 20.91 4.83
C ASN A 279 -11.08 22.27 5.34
N ALA A 280 -10.78 23.38 4.66
CA ALA A 280 -11.34 24.68 5.05
C ALA A 280 -12.85 24.77 4.77
N PHE A 281 -13.38 23.99 3.82
CA PHE A 281 -14.82 23.92 3.52
C PHE A 281 -15.61 23.08 4.52
N ASN A 282 -14.91 22.45 5.48
CA ASN A 282 -15.55 21.61 6.45
C ASN A 282 -16.21 22.39 7.58
N THR A 283 -17.53 22.50 7.50
CA THR A 283 -18.34 22.98 8.62
C THR A 283 -18.31 21.96 9.76
N THR A 284 -17.82 22.36 10.93
CA THR A 284 -17.94 21.55 12.16
C THR A 284 -19.33 21.73 12.74
N LEU A 285 -20.14 20.68 12.68
CA LEU A 285 -21.46 20.60 13.30
C LEU A 285 -21.29 20.12 14.75
N ILE A 286 -21.74 20.93 15.71
CA ILE A 286 -21.71 20.59 17.13
C ILE A 286 -23.11 20.16 17.56
N LYS A 287 -23.28 18.90 17.93
CA LYS A 287 -24.52 18.36 18.49
C LYS A 287 -24.40 18.20 19.99
N LYS A 288 -25.21 18.94 20.75
CA LYS A 288 -25.33 18.74 22.20
C LYS A 288 -26.17 17.49 22.47
N VAL A 289 -25.67 16.61 23.35
CA VAL A 289 -26.36 15.37 23.74
C VAL A 289 -26.97 15.57 25.13
N PRO A 290 -28.26 15.28 25.34
CA PRO A 290 -28.88 15.37 26.66
C PRO A 290 -28.17 14.46 27.67
N ASN A 291 -27.98 14.93 28.90
CA ASN A 291 -27.30 14.22 30.00
C ASN A 291 -25.82 13.87 29.77
N GLN A 292 -25.15 14.51 28.81
CA GLN A 292 -23.70 14.43 28.65
C GLN A 292 -23.08 15.84 28.64
N ALA A 293 -21.97 16.02 29.36
CA ALA A 293 -21.25 17.28 29.38
C ALA A 293 -20.49 17.52 28.05
N GLU A 294 -20.10 16.44 27.38
CA GLU A 294 -19.36 16.51 26.12
C GLU A 294 -20.32 16.61 24.92
N ALA A 295 -20.02 17.53 24.00
CA ALA A 295 -20.76 17.69 22.75
C ALA A 295 -20.13 16.84 21.64
N GLN A 296 -20.97 16.19 20.83
CA GLN A 296 -20.51 15.46 19.66
C GLN A 296 -20.15 16.45 18.54
N LYS A 297 -18.93 16.35 18.03
CA LYS A 297 -18.45 17.14 16.88
C LYS A 297 -18.51 16.27 15.63
N MET A 298 -19.21 16.75 14.61
CA MET A 298 -19.29 16.13 13.28
C MET A 298 -18.76 17.12 12.25
N VAL A 299 -18.29 16.62 11.12
CA VAL A 299 -17.75 17.45 10.02
C VAL A 299 -18.56 17.15 8.75
N ALA A 300 -18.93 18.18 8.00
CA ALA A 300 -19.83 18.07 6.84
C ALA A 300 -19.27 17.18 5.72
N PHE A 301 -17.98 17.30 5.40
CA PHE A 301 -17.29 16.46 4.43
C PHE A 301 -16.01 15.91 5.05
N PRO A 302 -16.02 14.78 5.76
CA PRO A 302 -14.81 14.27 6.39
C PRO A 302 -13.76 13.89 5.32
N PHE A 303 -12.95 14.87 4.89
CA PHE A 303 -11.82 14.72 4.00
C PHE A 303 -10.67 14.19 4.83
N LYS A 304 -10.71 12.89 5.04
CA LYS A 304 -9.64 12.16 5.68
C LYS A 304 -8.66 11.79 4.57
N ILE A 305 -7.94 12.77 4.05
CA ILE A 305 -6.95 12.57 2.98
C ILE A 305 -5.67 13.31 3.38
N VAL A 306 -4.60 12.55 3.58
CA VAL A 306 -3.18 12.90 3.36
C VAL A 306 -2.50 11.59 2.92
N LEU A 307 -1.69 11.63 1.86
CA LEU A 307 -1.17 10.43 1.18
C LEU A 307 -0.27 9.51 2.05
N PHE A 308 -0.23 8.24 1.62
CA PHE A 308 0.60 7.08 2.03
C PHE A 308 0.45 6.49 3.44
N ALA A 309 -0.22 7.14 4.39
CA ALA A 309 -0.46 6.53 5.71
C ALA A 309 -1.89 6.72 6.26
N HIS A 310 -2.84 7.13 5.40
CA HIS A 310 -4.19 7.43 5.86
C HIS A 310 -5.01 6.15 6.12
N PRO A 311 -5.69 6.00 7.28
CA PRO A 311 -6.50 4.83 7.60
C PRO A 311 -7.52 4.43 6.52
N GLN A 312 -8.13 5.38 5.80
CA GLN A 312 -9.03 5.05 4.68
C GLN A 312 -8.31 4.52 3.44
N TYR A 313 -7.04 4.88 3.19
CA TYR A 313 -6.29 4.26 2.09
C TYR A 313 -5.97 2.80 2.41
N ILE A 314 -5.58 2.51 3.67
CA ILE A 314 -5.44 1.13 4.18
C ILE A 314 -6.76 0.38 3.97
N VAL A 315 -7.90 0.99 4.32
CA VAL A 315 -9.24 0.40 4.11
C VAL A 315 -9.53 0.15 2.63
N ILE A 316 -9.35 1.14 1.75
CA ILE A 316 -9.65 1.02 0.32
C ILE A 316 -8.74 0.00 -0.37
N GLN A 317 -7.44 0.04 -0.08
CA GLN A 317 -6.49 -0.92 -0.62
C GLN A 317 -6.83 -2.33 -0.13
N ALA A 318 -7.10 -2.48 1.17
CA ALA A 318 -7.49 -3.77 1.73
C ALA A 318 -8.77 -4.31 1.08
N LEU A 319 -9.81 -3.47 0.92
CA LEU A 319 -11.05 -3.86 0.24
C LEU A 319 -10.81 -4.25 -1.23
N ARG A 320 -10.01 -3.48 -1.96
CA ARG A 320 -9.69 -3.75 -3.37
C ARG A 320 -8.90 -5.04 -3.53
N GLU A 321 -7.85 -5.22 -2.74
CA GLU A 321 -6.99 -6.40 -2.75
C GLU A 321 -7.78 -7.63 -2.31
N SER A 322 -8.57 -7.53 -1.24
CA SER A 322 -9.43 -8.62 -0.78
C SER A 322 -10.53 -8.98 -1.79
N GLY A 323 -11.12 -7.99 -2.47
CA GLY A 323 -12.08 -8.24 -3.55
C GLY A 323 -11.44 -8.98 -4.73
N HIS A 324 -10.23 -8.58 -5.12
CA HIS A 324 -9.46 -9.30 -6.14
C HIS A 324 -9.15 -10.73 -5.71
N LEU A 325 -8.56 -10.91 -4.52
CA LEU A 325 -8.25 -12.23 -3.96
C LEU A 325 -9.48 -13.13 -3.89
N TRP A 326 -10.63 -12.57 -3.49
CA TRP A 326 -11.90 -13.29 -3.46
C TRP A 326 -12.35 -13.76 -4.84
N ALA A 327 -12.24 -12.90 -5.86
CA ALA A 327 -12.59 -13.21 -7.24
C ALA A 327 -11.69 -14.29 -7.87
N VAL A 328 -10.41 -14.29 -7.51
CA VAL A 328 -9.42 -15.28 -8.00
C VAL A 328 -9.48 -16.61 -7.20
N GLY A 329 -10.36 -16.69 -6.20
CA GLY A 329 -10.59 -17.91 -5.42
C GLY A 329 -9.73 -18.05 -4.16
N GLU A 330 -8.87 -17.08 -3.86
CA GLU A 330 -8.00 -17.04 -2.68
C GLU A 330 -8.73 -16.52 -1.42
N ARG A 331 -9.87 -17.13 -1.09
CA ARG A 331 -10.82 -16.64 -0.06
C ARG A 331 -10.20 -16.48 1.33
N GLN A 332 -9.31 -17.39 1.72
CA GLN A 332 -8.61 -17.31 3.01
C GLN A 332 -7.67 -16.10 3.09
N ARG A 333 -6.98 -15.77 1.97
CA ARG A 333 -6.08 -14.60 1.89
C ARG A 333 -6.88 -13.30 1.92
N ALA A 334 -8.03 -13.27 1.25
CA ALA A 334 -8.93 -12.11 1.26
C ALA A 334 -9.40 -11.75 2.69
N ILE A 335 -9.78 -12.73 3.50
CA ILE A 335 -10.16 -12.52 4.91
C ILE A 335 -8.97 -12.05 5.73
N LEU A 336 -7.83 -12.73 5.60
CA LEU A 336 -6.63 -12.40 6.38
C LEU A 336 -6.15 -10.96 6.11
N ASN A 337 -6.18 -10.52 4.85
CA ASN A 337 -5.85 -9.15 4.46
C ASN A 337 -6.78 -8.12 5.15
N LEU A 338 -8.09 -8.39 5.20
CA LEU A 338 -9.04 -7.54 5.93
C LEU A 338 -8.82 -7.57 7.44
N GLU A 339 -8.49 -8.73 8.04
CA GLU A 339 -8.21 -8.85 9.47
C GLU A 339 -6.98 -8.04 9.88
N MET A 340 -5.93 -8.03 9.05
CA MET A 340 -4.79 -7.18 9.30
C MET A 340 -5.13 -5.69 9.15
N ALA A 341 -5.86 -5.32 8.10
CA ALA A 341 -6.28 -3.95 7.90
C ALA A 341 -7.14 -3.47 9.09
N ALA A 342 -7.98 -4.35 9.64
CA ALA A 342 -8.79 -4.07 10.83
C ALA A 342 -7.96 -3.96 12.12
N LYS A 343 -6.81 -4.64 12.24
CA LYS A 343 -5.87 -4.41 13.36
C LYS A 343 -5.25 -3.01 13.30
N ASN A 344 -4.98 -2.52 12.09
CA ASN A 344 -4.38 -1.20 11.87
C ASN A 344 -5.40 -0.06 11.92
N VAL A 345 -6.65 -0.34 11.56
CA VAL A 345 -7.78 0.60 11.60
C VAL A 345 -8.97 -0.06 12.31
N PRO A 346 -8.88 -0.27 13.65
CA PRO A 346 -9.91 -0.99 14.41
C PRO A 346 -11.27 -0.30 14.38
N ASP A 347 -11.27 1.02 14.21
CA ASP A 347 -12.48 1.83 14.19
C ASP A 347 -13.17 1.86 12.81
N SER A 348 -12.73 1.06 11.82
CA SER A 348 -13.35 1.04 10.49
C SER A 348 -14.56 0.11 10.42
N GLY A 349 -15.77 0.69 10.42
CA GLY A 349 -17.00 -0.08 10.22
C GLY A 349 -17.08 -0.75 8.85
N VAL A 350 -16.42 -0.18 7.83
CA VAL A 350 -16.36 -0.75 6.48
C VAL A 350 -15.57 -2.07 6.46
N LEU A 351 -14.38 -2.12 7.09
CA LEU A 351 -13.58 -3.35 7.18
C LEU A 351 -14.30 -4.41 8.00
N ILE A 352 -14.91 -4.00 9.12
CA ILE A 352 -15.69 -4.90 9.97
C ILE A 352 -16.87 -5.48 9.20
N ALA A 353 -17.62 -4.66 8.46
CA ALA A 353 -18.72 -5.11 7.62
C ALA A 353 -18.26 -6.11 6.55
N GLN A 354 -17.17 -5.81 5.83
CA GLN A 354 -16.65 -6.72 4.81
C GLN A 354 -16.14 -8.05 5.41
N LEU A 355 -15.52 -7.99 6.60
CA LEU A 355 -15.12 -9.19 7.34
C LEU A 355 -16.32 -10.04 7.77
N ILE A 356 -17.40 -9.41 8.24
CA ILE A 356 -18.66 -10.10 8.59
C ILE A 356 -19.20 -10.82 7.35
N GLU A 357 -19.27 -10.15 6.20
CA GLU A 357 -19.75 -10.76 4.95
C GLU A 357 -18.88 -11.95 4.55
N TYR A 358 -17.56 -11.78 4.47
CA TYR A 358 -16.66 -12.84 4.02
C TYR A 358 -16.63 -14.04 4.97
N LYS A 359 -16.67 -13.82 6.29
CA LYS A 359 -16.79 -14.90 7.27
C LYS A 359 -18.15 -15.59 7.21
N GLY A 360 -19.22 -14.83 6.99
CA GLY A 360 -20.57 -15.35 6.81
C GLY A 360 -20.71 -16.22 5.55
N TYR A 361 -20.10 -15.82 4.43
CA TYR A 361 -20.12 -16.59 3.18
C TYR A 361 -19.27 -17.86 3.19
N LEU A 362 -18.30 -17.98 4.11
CA LEU A 362 -17.56 -19.22 4.36
C LEU A 362 -18.22 -20.11 5.44
N GLU A 363 -19.52 -19.96 5.68
CA GLU A 363 -20.33 -20.71 6.65
C GLU A 363 -19.86 -20.60 8.12
N ASN A 364 -19.00 -19.63 8.43
CA ASN A 364 -18.58 -19.37 9.81
C ASN A 364 -19.46 -18.29 10.47
N LEU A 365 -20.76 -18.59 10.57
CA LEU A 365 -21.76 -17.68 11.12
C LEU A 365 -21.43 -17.24 12.56
N SER A 366 -20.87 -18.17 13.36
CA SER A 366 -20.50 -17.90 14.75
C SER A 366 -19.38 -16.85 14.85
N ALA A 367 -18.36 -16.93 13.98
CA ALA A 367 -17.30 -15.92 13.96
C ALA A 367 -17.78 -14.55 13.48
N ALA A 368 -18.71 -14.52 12.52
CA ALA A 368 -19.34 -13.27 12.05
C ALA A 368 -20.17 -12.61 13.17
N GLU A 369 -20.95 -13.40 13.92
CA GLU A 369 -21.77 -12.91 15.04
C GLU A 369 -20.90 -12.41 16.22
N GLN A 370 -19.79 -13.10 16.52
CA GLN A 370 -18.83 -12.65 17.52
C GLN A 370 -18.21 -11.31 17.13
N LEU A 371 -17.75 -11.17 15.88
CA LEU A 371 -17.15 -9.93 15.36
C LEU A 371 -18.15 -8.76 15.40
N PHE A 372 -19.41 -9.01 15.04
CA PHE A 372 -20.47 -8.01 15.17
C PHE A 372 -20.73 -7.63 16.64
N THR A 373 -20.76 -8.59 17.55
CA THR A 373 -21.05 -8.33 18.97
C THR A 373 -19.97 -7.44 19.59
N THR A 374 -18.70 -7.76 19.34
CA THR A 374 -17.55 -6.96 19.81
C THR A 374 -17.63 -5.52 19.26
N SER A 375 -17.92 -5.36 17.97
CA SER A 375 -17.95 -4.04 17.31
C SER A 375 -19.21 -3.21 17.65
N SER A 376 -20.37 -3.84 17.82
CA SER A 376 -21.63 -3.12 18.07
C SER A 376 -21.63 -2.28 19.35
N SER A 377 -20.84 -2.68 20.34
CA SER A 377 -20.70 -1.99 21.64
C SER A 377 -19.77 -0.77 21.59
N ASP A 378 -18.89 -0.68 20.60
CA ASP A 378 -17.88 0.38 20.52
C ASP A 378 -18.45 1.65 19.86
N LEU A 379 -18.28 2.78 20.51
CA LEU A 379 -18.75 4.09 20.05
C LEU A 379 -17.74 4.78 19.12
N ALA A 380 -16.48 4.30 19.07
CA ALA A 380 -15.42 4.87 18.23
C ALA A 380 -15.53 4.47 16.75
N ILE A 381 -16.33 3.44 16.43
CA ILE A 381 -16.45 2.90 15.07
C ILE A 381 -17.10 3.91 14.10
N THR A 382 -16.34 4.21 13.05
CA THR A 382 -16.77 4.96 11.87
C THR A 382 -17.71 4.11 10.99
N ASP A 383 -18.71 4.74 10.36
CA ASP A 383 -19.69 4.03 9.50
C ASP A 383 -20.36 2.83 10.20
N LYS A 384 -20.71 3.00 11.48
CA LYS A 384 -21.24 1.95 12.37
C LYS A 384 -22.52 1.27 11.85
N HIS A 385 -23.24 1.86 10.91
CA HIS A 385 -24.40 1.23 10.26
C HIS A 385 -24.01 0.04 9.36
N LEU A 386 -22.81 0.02 8.78
CA LEU A 386 -22.40 -1.01 7.83
C LEU A 386 -22.29 -2.42 8.45
N PRO A 387 -21.67 -2.62 9.63
CA PRO A 387 -21.69 -3.94 10.28
C PRO A 387 -23.10 -4.49 10.55
N PHE A 388 -24.07 -3.61 10.85
CA PHE A 388 -25.47 -4.01 11.07
C PHE A 388 -26.12 -4.48 9.76
N ILE A 389 -25.88 -3.75 8.66
CA ILE A 389 -26.37 -4.14 7.32
C ILE A 389 -25.77 -5.49 6.91
N ALA A 390 -24.44 -5.63 7.06
CA ALA A 390 -23.71 -6.86 6.72
C ALA A 390 -24.22 -8.08 7.51
N ILE A 391 -24.34 -7.99 8.84
CA ILE A 391 -24.79 -9.14 9.63
C ILE A 391 -26.28 -9.47 9.38
N ALA A 392 -27.13 -8.46 9.17
CA ALA A 392 -28.54 -8.67 8.85
C ALA A 392 -28.71 -9.40 7.51
N LYS A 393 -27.91 -9.04 6.51
CA LYS A 393 -27.86 -9.72 5.20
C LYS A 393 -27.45 -11.18 5.36
N ILE A 394 -26.38 -11.47 6.11
CA ILE A 394 -25.92 -12.84 6.40
C ILE A 394 -27.00 -13.65 7.14
N PHE A 395 -27.69 -13.06 8.12
CA PHE A 395 -28.79 -13.75 8.82
C PHE A 395 -29.98 -14.05 7.92
N LEU A 396 -30.34 -13.14 7.00
CA LEU A 396 -31.39 -13.39 6.02
C LEU A 396 -31.00 -14.49 5.03
N ASP A 397 -29.75 -14.49 4.55
CA ASP A 397 -29.23 -15.53 3.66
C ASP A 397 -29.24 -16.92 4.32
N HIS A 398 -29.10 -16.98 5.66
CA HIS A 398 -29.20 -18.20 6.46
C HIS A 398 -30.60 -18.47 7.06
N ASN A 399 -31.65 -17.78 6.59
CA ASN A 399 -33.04 -17.94 7.05
C ASN A 399 -33.30 -17.62 8.55
N GLN A 400 -32.39 -16.91 9.22
CA GLN A 400 -32.49 -16.48 10.63
C GLN A 400 -33.28 -15.17 10.77
N THR A 401 -34.55 -15.20 10.35
CA THR A 401 -35.42 -14.01 10.25
C THR A 401 -35.65 -13.27 11.57
N LYS A 402 -35.67 -13.98 12.71
CA LYS A 402 -35.82 -13.35 14.05
C LYS A 402 -34.60 -12.50 14.41
N LYS A 403 -33.39 -13.05 14.30
CA LYS A 403 -32.14 -12.32 14.55
C LYS A 403 -31.98 -11.14 13.59
N ALA A 404 -32.27 -11.34 12.30
CA ALA A 404 -32.24 -10.25 11.31
C ALA A 404 -33.18 -9.09 11.68
N SER A 405 -34.38 -9.39 12.20
CA SER A 405 -35.33 -8.35 12.64
C SER A 405 -34.82 -7.53 13.83
N GLU A 406 -34.15 -8.18 14.80
CA GLU A 406 -33.58 -7.52 15.97
C GLU A 406 -32.41 -6.61 15.59
N ILE A 407 -31.55 -7.04 14.66
CA ILE A 407 -30.46 -6.22 14.15
C ILE A 407 -30.98 -5.01 13.37
N LEU A 408 -31.92 -5.22 12.43
CA LEU A 408 -32.44 -4.14 11.57
C LEU A 408 -33.22 -3.07 12.35
N ALA A 409 -33.77 -3.41 13.52
CA ALA A 409 -34.42 -2.45 14.41
C ALA A 409 -33.42 -1.52 15.13
N ASN A 410 -32.17 -1.96 15.30
CA ASN A 410 -31.13 -1.27 16.06
C ASN A 410 -30.06 -0.60 15.19
N VAL A 411 -30.27 -0.53 13.86
CA VAL A 411 -29.34 0.14 12.93
C VAL A 411 -29.21 1.62 13.31
N PRO A 412 -27.98 2.15 13.49
CA PRO A 412 -27.74 3.56 13.75
C PRO A 412 -28.39 4.49 12.71
N SER A 413 -28.87 5.65 13.15
CA SER A 413 -29.71 6.55 12.36
C SER A 413 -28.98 7.40 11.31
N PHE A 414 -27.64 7.46 11.32
CA PHE A 414 -26.85 8.20 10.34
C PHE A 414 -26.37 7.26 9.24
N ILE A 415 -27.04 7.28 8.08
CA ILE A 415 -26.83 6.35 6.97
C ILE A 415 -26.59 7.17 5.69
N LYS A 416 -25.56 6.82 4.91
CA LYS A 416 -25.24 7.46 3.61
C LYS A 416 -26.23 6.99 2.53
N GLY A 417 -26.33 7.73 1.43
CA GLY A 417 -27.36 7.53 0.38
C GLY A 417 -27.49 6.09 -0.15
N ASP A 418 -26.39 5.47 -0.59
CA ASP A 418 -26.42 4.11 -1.15
C ASP A 418 -26.76 3.04 -0.09
N ASP A 419 -26.30 3.25 1.15
CA ASP A 419 -26.56 2.33 2.27
C ASP A 419 -28.04 2.35 2.72
N LEU A 420 -28.75 3.47 2.50
CA LEU A 420 -30.20 3.55 2.73
C LEU A 420 -30.98 2.64 1.78
N MET A 421 -30.52 2.53 0.53
CA MET A 421 -31.13 1.66 -0.46
C MET A 421 -30.93 0.19 -0.09
N GLU A 422 -29.71 -0.21 0.29
CA GLU A 422 -29.44 -1.58 0.74
C GLU A 422 -30.25 -1.93 2.00
N LEU A 423 -30.34 -1.01 2.97
CA LEU A 423 -31.17 -1.22 4.16
C LEU A 423 -32.66 -1.40 3.80
N ALA A 424 -33.19 -0.61 2.86
CA ALA A 424 -34.57 -0.74 2.38
C ALA A 424 -34.82 -2.10 1.72
N VAL A 425 -33.85 -2.58 0.92
CA VAL A 425 -33.90 -3.92 0.31
C VAL A 425 -33.92 -5.01 1.39
N LEU A 426 -33.08 -4.92 2.41
CA LEU A 426 -33.06 -5.89 3.51
C LEU A 426 -34.37 -5.89 4.32
N LYS A 427 -34.95 -4.72 4.59
CA LYS A 427 -36.26 -4.61 5.24
C LYS A 427 -37.39 -5.22 4.40
N LYS A 428 -37.35 -5.03 3.07
CA LYS A 428 -38.30 -5.68 2.15
C LYS A 428 -38.14 -7.20 2.15
N ARG A 429 -36.90 -7.71 2.04
CA ARG A 429 -36.58 -9.15 2.11
C ARG A 429 -37.05 -9.77 3.44
N LEU A 430 -36.87 -9.07 4.56
CA LEU A 430 -37.36 -9.52 5.86
C LEU A 430 -38.89 -9.65 5.88
N LYS A 431 -39.61 -8.67 5.34
CA LYS A 431 -41.07 -8.69 5.25
C LYS A 431 -41.57 -9.88 4.42
N GLU A 432 -40.98 -10.09 3.24
CA GLU A 432 -41.30 -11.24 2.37
C GLU A 432 -41.01 -12.58 3.06
N ALA A 433 -39.89 -12.68 3.80
CA ALA A 433 -39.52 -13.89 4.54
C ALA A 433 -40.40 -14.15 5.78
N GLN A 434 -41.04 -13.12 6.34
CA GLN A 434 -42.01 -13.25 7.42
C GLN A 434 -43.39 -13.64 6.87
N GLU A 435 -43.79 -13.10 5.72
CA GLU A 435 -45.03 -13.44 5.02
C GLU A 435 -45.01 -14.87 4.45
N SER A 436 -43.84 -15.37 4.06
CA SER A 436 -43.66 -16.75 3.54
C SER A 436 -43.67 -17.85 4.62
N LYS A 437 -43.73 -17.48 5.92
CA LYS A 437 -43.79 -18.41 7.08
C LYS A 437 -45.17 -18.47 7.74
N ILE A 438 -46.15 -17.72 7.22
CA ILE A 438 -47.59 -17.80 7.53
C ILE A 438 -48.22 -18.71 6.47
#